data_AF-A0A2V1HL80-F1
#
_entry.id   AF-A0A2V1HL80-F1
#
_cell.length_a   1.000
_cell.length_b   1.000
_cell.length_c   1.000
_cell.angle_alpha   90.00
_cell.angle_beta   90.00
_cell.angle_gamma   90.00
#
_symmetry.space_group_name_H-M   'P 1'
#
loop_
_entity.id
_entity.type
_entity.pdbx_description
1 polymer ?
#
loop_
_entity_poly.entity_id
_entity_poly.type
_entity_poly.pdbx_seq_one_letter_code
_entity_poly.pdbx_strand_id
1 'polypeptide(L)'
;MSVDTTRGGVSRVIGGESGHRSFFGGTHSRGRVIAFVAAFLAAVILTPLFGIWGLLIALLVGGGGFLLTQRTHRGSILDRRTRRTRWAQRLKDGTDRFEPYTAAQWDERTREYQEARDSAAKRAAWKQLSALRATPDGADGMGWLHSAPNEPGIAWHAPVGEPNYLSVTFTVTGQMSGVESSSVMRRAAEGWGMFLASRAAPTSLVGDVQMLTRVLPADSTPHEAWVADAQDPTAPLEAKKSYEQVLRIAGGDAMVQRHFVTVSWPITAAFIDAAKKYGPGRDGWRGLMQQEIASTVRGLIDARVGQVETLSARRLGAVMLHQQNPSRPIDQVAGVNPAALGLPSHDEFSAHVVDGIDPSTGKPVEWWHRTAAIRAENLAVGARGQLWLLDLLIGADIHFVRSLAFHVHLVPNGEARESARRDLLRDRAAAIEDAEKGRLANDVTGANMSAAARRDADLAHGSPHHGGTWVGYVTISETSRSELMKASRSLEETCSTGLGIERLEWLDSYQSAASGTTWPIGRGLGSPTPSLGTRLARALAGTSEKESL
;
A
#
# COMPACT_ATOMS: atom_id res chain seq x y z
N MET A 1 -14.17 -31.12 -21.10
CA MET A 1 -13.30 -31.80 -20.10
C MET A 1 -11.88 -31.32 -20.31
N SER A 2 -11.54 -30.18 -19.69
CA SER A 2 -10.18 -29.66 -19.66
C SER A 2 -9.56 -30.13 -18.34
N VAL A 3 -8.44 -30.83 -18.44
CA VAL A 3 -7.73 -31.42 -17.32
C VAL A 3 -7.23 -30.29 -16.40
N ASP A 4 -7.74 -30.31 -15.17
CA ASP A 4 -7.35 -29.46 -14.05
C ASP A 4 -5.97 -29.91 -13.56
N THR A 5 -4.92 -29.46 -14.25
CA THR A 5 -3.52 -29.58 -13.80
C THR A 5 -3.08 -28.28 -13.15
N THR A 6 -3.80 -27.81 -12.13
CA THR A 6 -3.20 -26.93 -11.12
C THR A 6 -2.67 -27.81 -9.98
N ARG A 7 -1.34 -27.94 -9.92
CA ARG A 7 -0.61 -28.72 -8.92
C ARG A 7 -0.98 -28.28 -7.50
N GLY A 8 -1.87 -29.04 -6.83
CA GLY A 8 -1.94 -29.25 -5.38
C GLY A 8 -2.09 -28.06 -4.41
N GLY A 9 -2.19 -26.81 -4.87
CA GLY A 9 -2.33 -25.61 -4.03
C GLY A 9 -3.78 -25.16 -3.88
N VAL A 10 -4.11 -24.50 -2.77
CA VAL A 10 -5.44 -23.87 -2.58
C VAL A 10 -5.50 -22.66 -3.52
N SER A 11 -6.34 -22.73 -4.55
CA SER A 11 -6.61 -21.59 -5.41
C SER A 11 -7.74 -20.75 -4.83
N ARG A 12 -7.51 -19.43 -4.66
CA ARG A 12 -8.56 -18.47 -4.27
C ARG A 12 -8.80 -17.51 -5.44
N VAL A 13 -10.06 -17.17 -5.68
CA VAL A 13 -10.42 -16.25 -6.76
C VAL A 13 -10.22 -14.82 -6.25
N ILE A 14 -9.38 -14.06 -6.93
CA ILE A 14 -9.19 -12.62 -6.69
C ILE A 14 -9.44 -11.86 -7.98
N GLY A 15 -9.79 -10.58 -7.85
CA GLY A 15 -10.25 -9.75 -8.97
C GLY A 15 -11.76 -9.79 -9.15
N GLY A 16 -12.33 -8.73 -9.75
CA GLY A 16 -13.78 -8.58 -9.90
C GLY A 16 -14.49 -7.93 -8.71
N GLU A 17 -13.79 -7.76 -7.58
CA GLU A 17 -14.16 -6.85 -6.48
C GLU A 17 -14.05 -5.40 -6.98
N SER A 18 -14.97 -5.00 -7.84
CA SER A 18 -14.95 -3.66 -8.43
C SER A 18 -15.08 -2.62 -7.32
N GLY A 19 -14.12 -1.70 -7.25
CA GLY A 19 -14.22 -0.51 -6.43
C GLY A 19 -15.55 0.20 -6.72
N HIS A 20 -16.45 0.17 -5.75
CA HIS A 20 -17.77 0.82 -5.78
C HIS A 20 -18.60 0.53 -7.05
N ARG A 21 -19.31 -0.61 -7.07
CA ARG A 21 -20.38 -0.88 -8.06
C ARG A 21 -21.47 0.19 -7.94
N SER A 22 -21.60 1.08 -8.93
CA SER A 22 -22.54 2.22 -8.90
C SER A 22 -24.00 1.75 -8.77
N PHE A 23 -24.89 2.50 -8.10
CA PHE A 23 -26.30 2.11 -7.87
C PHE A 23 -27.07 1.66 -9.13
N PHE A 24 -26.69 2.14 -10.31
CA PHE A 24 -27.39 1.91 -11.58
C PHE A 24 -26.90 0.70 -12.40
N GLY A 25 -26.25 -0.27 -11.77
CA GLY A 25 -25.67 -1.41 -12.48
C GLY A 25 -24.36 -1.07 -13.20
N GLY A 26 -23.52 -2.07 -13.45
CA GLY A 26 -22.24 -1.93 -14.14
C GLY A 26 -21.11 -1.24 -13.35
N THR A 27 -19.88 -1.37 -13.87
CA THR A 27 -18.65 -0.72 -13.37
C THR A 27 -18.55 0.72 -13.89
N HIS A 28 -19.59 1.52 -13.67
CA HIS A 28 -19.58 2.93 -14.09
C HIS A 28 -18.88 3.80 -13.06
N SER A 29 -17.87 4.56 -13.49
CA SER A 29 -17.24 5.58 -12.63
C SER A 29 -18.29 6.57 -12.11
N ARG A 30 -18.15 7.06 -10.86
CA ARG A 30 -19.05 8.08 -10.29
C ARG A 30 -19.23 9.29 -11.22
N GLY A 31 -18.15 9.72 -11.88
CA GLY A 31 -18.19 10.81 -12.85
C GLY A 31 -19.10 10.54 -14.04
N ARG A 32 -19.17 9.29 -14.52
CA ARG A 32 -20.07 8.89 -15.61
C ARG A 32 -21.53 8.91 -15.18
N VAL A 33 -21.82 8.47 -13.95
CA VAL A 33 -23.19 8.55 -13.40
C VAL A 33 -23.63 10.01 -13.25
N ILE A 34 -22.76 10.87 -12.70
CA ILE A 34 -23.05 12.31 -12.57
C ILE A 34 -23.26 12.95 -13.94
N ALA A 35 -22.44 12.61 -14.94
CA ALA A 35 -22.60 13.12 -16.30
C ALA A 35 -23.95 12.70 -16.92
N PHE A 36 -24.39 11.45 -16.71
CA PHE A 36 -25.70 11.00 -17.19
C PHE A 36 -26.86 11.66 -16.43
N VAL A 37 -26.76 11.82 -15.11
CA VAL A 37 -27.77 12.55 -14.32
C VAL A 37 -27.84 14.00 -14.76
N ALA A 38 -26.71 14.67 -14.97
CA ALA A 38 -26.65 16.03 -15.47
C ALA A 38 -27.23 16.15 -16.89
N ALA A 39 -26.90 15.22 -17.78
CA ALA A 39 -27.47 15.17 -19.13
C ALA A 39 -28.98 14.94 -19.11
N PHE A 40 -29.48 14.07 -18.24
CA PHE A 40 -30.91 13.83 -18.06
C PHE A 40 -31.64 15.06 -17.52
N LEU A 41 -31.10 15.70 -16.47
CA LEU A 41 -31.67 16.94 -15.93
C LEU A 41 -31.65 18.07 -16.98
N ALA A 42 -30.55 18.19 -17.74
CA ALA A 42 -30.47 19.13 -18.86
C ALA A 42 -31.54 18.82 -19.92
N ALA A 43 -31.78 17.55 -20.27
CA ALA A 43 -32.83 17.17 -21.20
C ALA A 43 -34.22 17.54 -20.67
N VAL A 44 -34.53 17.21 -19.41
CA VAL A 44 -35.85 17.47 -18.82
C VAL A 44 -36.13 18.98 -18.70
N ILE A 45 -35.12 19.79 -18.36
CA ILE A 45 -35.28 21.23 -18.15
C ILE A 45 -35.22 22.01 -19.48
N LEU A 46 -34.28 21.67 -20.37
CA LEU A 46 -34.04 22.44 -21.59
C LEU A 46 -34.96 22.05 -22.74
N THR A 47 -35.48 20.81 -22.79
CA THR A 47 -36.36 20.39 -23.89
C THR A 47 -37.69 21.17 -23.92
N PRO A 48 -38.37 21.45 -22.80
CA PRO A 48 -39.55 22.32 -22.80
C PRO A 48 -39.25 23.78 -23.20
N LEU A 49 -38.04 24.27 -22.90
CA LEU A 49 -37.66 25.67 -23.13
C LEU A 49 -37.11 25.94 -24.55
N PHE A 50 -36.38 24.98 -25.11
CA PHE A 50 -35.60 25.16 -26.35
C PHE A 50 -35.87 24.07 -27.40
N GLY A 51 -36.82 23.15 -27.15
CA GLY A 51 -37.20 22.09 -28.07
C GLY A 51 -36.04 21.16 -28.43
N ILE A 52 -35.83 20.92 -29.73
CA ILE A 52 -34.78 20.02 -30.25
C ILE A 52 -33.37 20.46 -29.83
N TRP A 53 -33.14 21.76 -29.63
CA TRP A 53 -31.86 22.28 -29.18
C TRP A 53 -31.54 21.88 -27.73
N GLY A 54 -32.55 21.77 -26.86
CA GLY A 54 -32.37 21.25 -25.50
C GLY A 54 -31.93 19.78 -25.49
N LEU A 55 -32.47 18.99 -26.43
CA LEU A 55 -32.11 17.58 -26.62
C LEU A 55 -30.69 17.42 -27.18
N LEU A 56 -30.29 18.28 -28.14
CA LEU A 56 -28.92 18.32 -28.67
C LEU A 56 -27.90 18.71 -27.59
N ILE A 57 -28.21 19.69 -26.73
CA ILE A 57 -27.33 20.08 -25.61
C ILE A 57 -27.19 18.91 -24.63
N ALA A 58 -28.28 18.24 -24.27
CA ALA A 58 -28.23 17.07 -23.39
C ALA A 58 -27.39 15.93 -23.99
N LEU A 59 -27.51 15.68 -25.31
CA LEU A 59 -26.72 14.69 -26.02
C LEU A 59 -25.23 15.07 -26.07
N LEU A 60 -24.90 16.35 -26.26
CA LEU A 60 -23.53 16.85 -26.21
C LEU A 60 -22.94 16.75 -24.80
N VAL A 61 -23.70 17.07 -23.76
CA VAL A 61 -23.27 16.93 -22.35
C VAL A 61 -23.07 15.45 -22.00
N GLY A 62 -24.02 14.58 -22.37
CA GLY A 62 -23.93 13.14 -22.14
C GLY A 62 -22.79 12.49 -22.92
N GLY A 63 -22.66 12.79 -24.21
CA GLY A 63 -21.59 12.29 -25.09
C GLY A 63 -20.22 12.83 -24.72
N GLY A 64 -20.11 14.12 -24.40
CA GLY A 64 -18.89 14.74 -23.90
C GLY A 64 -18.47 14.17 -22.56
N GLY A 65 -19.40 14.00 -21.63
CA GLY A 65 -19.16 13.34 -20.34
C GLY A 65 -18.73 11.88 -20.50
N PHE A 66 -19.33 11.14 -21.43
CA PHE A 66 -18.91 9.77 -21.77
C PHE A 66 -17.48 9.73 -22.30
N LEU A 67 -17.13 10.54 -23.29
CA LEU A 67 -15.77 10.59 -23.86
C LEU A 67 -14.72 11.02 -22.82
N LEU A 68 -15.06 12.01 -21.99
CA LEU A 68 -14.16 12.53 -20.96
C LEU A 68 -13.92 11.54 -19.82
N THR A 69 -14.88 10.64 -19.55
CA THR A 69 -14.81 9.61 -18.51
C THR A 69 -14.44 8.22 -19.03
N GLN A 70 -14.35 8.04 -20.35
CA GLN A 70 -13.96 6.77 -20.95
C GLN A 70 -12.52 6.43 -20.52
N ARG A 71 -12.37 5.32 -19.81
CA ARG A 71 -11.07 4.83 -19.36
C ARG A 71 -10.30 4.27 -20.56
N THR A 72 -9.14 4.86 -20.85
CA THR A 72 -8.15 4.30 -21.78
C THR A 72 -7.04 3.61 -21.00
N HIS A 73 -6.08 2.97 -21.69
CA HIS A 73 -4.87 2.41 -21.08
C HIS A 73 -4.08 3.44 -20.23
N ARG A 74 -4.22 4.75 -20.51
CA ARG A 74 -3.62 5.86 -19.74
C ARG A 74 -4.58 6.55 -18.75
N GLY A 75 -5.68 5.89 -18.39
CA GLY A 75 -6.77 6.49 -17.61
C GLY A 75 -7.71 7.36 -18.47
N SER A 76 -8.65 8.06 -17.82
CA SER A 76 -9.55 8.97 -18.53
C SER A 76 -8.87 10.32 -18.85
N ILE A 77 -9.47 11.11 -19.75
CA ILE A 77 -8.96 12.47 -20.05
C ILE A 77 -9.09 13.36 -18.81
N LEU A 78 -10.19 13.22 -18.05
CA LEU A 78 -10.40 13.94 -16.80
C LEU A 78 -9.35 13.57 -15.76
N ASP A 79 -9.03 12.29 -15.58
CA ASP A 79 -7.99 11.87 -14.62
C ASP A 79 -6.64 12.50 -14.95
N ARG A 80 -6.28 12.55 -16.25
CA ARG A 80 -5.05 13.19 -16.72
C ARG A 80 -5.03 14.69 -16.44
N ARG A 81 -6.15 15.39 -16.70
CA ARG A 81 -6.26 16.82 -16.42
C ARG A 81 -6.19 17.08 -14.91
N THR A 82 -6.89 16.32 -14.09
CA THR A 82 -6.87 16.43 -12.63
C THR A 82 -5.48 16.17 -12.06
N ARG A 83 -4.75 15.16 -12.56
CA ARG A 83 -3.33 14.92 -12.19
C ARG A 83 -2.45 16.13 -12.53
N ARG A 84 -2.59 16.69 -13.73
CA ARG A 84 -1.82 17.88 -14.16
C ARG A 84 -2.16 19.13 -13.35
N THR A 85 -3.43 19.38 -13.07
CA THR A 85 -3.86 20.52 -12.24
C THR A 85 -3.33 20.39 -10.82
N ARG A 86 -3.41 19.19 -10.22
CA ARG A 86 -2.82 18.94 -8.89
C ARG A 86 -1.31 19.13 -8.90
N TRP A 87 -0.62 18.65 -9.92
CA TRP A 87 0.82 18.86 -10.09
C TRP A 87 1.17 20.35 -10.18
N ALA A 88 0.46 21.12 -11.01
CA ALA A 88 0.65 22.56 -11.12
C ALA A 88 0.40 23.30 -9.79
N GLN A 89 -0.59 22.84 -9.01
CA GLN A 89 -0.86 23.39 -7.68
C GLN A 89 0.28 23.09 -6.70
N ARG A 90 0.85 21.87 -6.71
CA ARG A 90 2.02 21.54 -5.87
C ARG A 90 3.23 22.42 -6.19
N LEU A 91 3.54 22.58 -7.48
CA LEU A 91 4.61 23.48 -7.93
C LEU A 91 4.37 24.94 -7.51
N LYS A 92 3.11 25.36 -7.43
CA LYS A 92 2.73 26.71 -6.97
C LYS A 92 2.92 26.84 -5.46
N ASP A 93 2.56 25.81 -4.69
CA ASP A 93 2.58 25.81 -3.23
C ASP A 93 3.97 25.44 -2.66
N GLY A 94 4.89 24.93 -3.49
CA GLY A 94 6.25 24.51 -3.08
C GLY A 94 6.28 23.16 -2.37
N THR A 95 5.19 22.42 -2.39
CA THR A 95 5.06 21.09 -1.75
C THR A 95 5.63 19.96 -2.61
N ASP A 96 6.27 20.29 -3.73
CA ASP A 96 7.06 19.38 -4.55
C ASP A 96 8.44 19.12 -3.96
N ARG A 97 8.90 19.90 -2.98
CA ARG A 97 10.20 19.72 -2.32
C ARG A 97 10.05 19.38 -0.86
N PHE A 98 11.00 18.62 -0.34
CA PHE A 98 11.11 18.31 1.07
C PHE A 98 12.53 18.57 1.53
N GLU A 99 12.67 19.47 2.48
CA GLU A 99 13.90 19.74 3.21
C GLU A 99 13.64 19.40 4.69
N PRO A 100 14.45 18.51 5.32
CA PRO A 100 14.29 18.18 6.73
C PRO A 100 14.36 19.43 7.61
N TYR A 101 13.39 19.58 8.50
CA TYR A 101 13.31 20.73 9.39
C TYR A 101 14.57 20.91 10.25
N THR A 102 15.09 22.14 10.26
CA THR A 102 16.04 22.61 11.27
C THR A 102 15.62 23.99 11.76
N ALA A 103 15.77 24.25 13.07
CA ALA A 103 15.34 25.52 13.66
C ALA A 103 16.07 26.73 13.04
N ALA A 104 17.36 26.60 12.76
CA ALA A 104 18.16 27.67 12.15
C ALA A 104 17.65 28.04 10.74
N GLN A 105 17.40 27.05 9.88
CA GLN A 105 16.89 27.29 8.53
C GLN A 105 15.46 27.85 8.57
N TRP A 106 14.63 27.37 9.51
CA TRP A 106 13.28 27.89 9.69
C TRP A 106 13.28 29.40 10.01
N ASP A 107 14.11 29.82 10.97
CA ASP A 107 14.20 31.22 11.37
C ASP A 107 14.78 32.12 10.27
N GLU A 108 15.75 31.62 9.52
CA GLU A 108 16.29 32.29 8.32
C GLU A 108 15.20 32.50 7.27
N ARG A 109 14.54 31.42 6.83
CA ARG A 109 13.53 31.47 5.75
C ARG A 109 12.27 32.24 6.17
N THR A 110 11.93 32.21 7.46
CA THR A 110 10.83 33.02 8.00
C THR A 110 11.15 34.51 7.92
N ARG A 111 12.40 34.91 8.24
CA ARG A 111 12.84 36.31 8.08
C ARG A 111 12.82 36.74 6.61
N GLU A 112 13.36 35.93 5.71
CA GLU A 112 13.32 36.20 4.27
C GLU A 112 11.88 36.40 3.76
N TYR A 113 10.94 35.58 4.23
CA TYR A 113 9.52 35.74 3.89
C TYR A 113 8.91 37.03 4.45
N GLN A 114 9.29 37.45 5.65
CA GLN A 114 8.81 38.68 6.28
C GLN A 114 9.42 39.95 5.63
N GLU A 115 10.67 39.88 5.20
CA GLU A 115 11.40 41.00 4.57
C GLU A 115 11.09 41.16 3.08
N ALA A 116 10.49 40.14 2.44
CA ALA A 116 10.10 40.18 1.04
C ALA A 116 9.09 41.31 0.74
N ARG A 117 9.50 42.27 -0.10
CA ARG A 117 8.73 43.50 -0.39
C ARG A 117 7.69 43.32 -1.49
N ASP A 118 7.93 42.45 -2.46
CA ASP A 118 7.08 42.24 -3.62
C ASP A 118 6.40 40.86 -3.61
N SER A 119 5.30 40.76 -4.37
CA SER A 119 4.50 39.53 -4.42
C SER A 119 5.23 38.35 -5.07
N ALA A 120 6.27 38.57 -5.88
CA ALA A 120 7.04 37.48 -6.47
C ALA A 120 8.08 36.95 -5.48
N ALA A 121 8.85 37.83 -4.82
CA ALA A 121 9.77 37.38 -3.76
C ALA A 121 9.02 36.71 -2.61
N LYS A 122 7.87 37.24 -2.21
CA LYS A 122 7.05 36.62 -1.14
C LYS A 122 6.58 35.22 -1.51
N ARG A 123 6.23 34.98 -2.79
CA ARG A 123 5.89 33.63 -3.29
C ARG A 123 7.11 32.72 -3.33
N ALA A 124 8.28 33.21 -3.71
CA ALA A 124 9.51 32.41 -3.72
C ALA A 124 9.93 32.00 -2.30
N ALA A 125 9.94 32.96 -1.36
CA ALA A 125 10.23 32.70 0.04
C ALA A 125 9.19 31.76 0.67
N TRP A 126 7.91 31.91 0.33
CA TRP A 126 6.87 30.96 0.77
C TRP A 126 7.14 29.53 0.31
N LYS A 127 7.56 29.32 -0.95
CA LYS A 127 7.90 27.98 -1.47
C LYS A 127 9.09 27.37 -0.73
N GLN A 128 10.09 28.18 -0.42
CA GLN A 128 11.26 27.72 0.31
C GLN A 128 10.92 27.40 1.76
N LEU A 129 10.01 28.15 2.38
CA LEU A 129 9.50 27.88 3.72
C LEU A 129 8.62 26.63 3.74
N SER A 130 7.76 26.42 2.74
CA SER A 130 6.87 25.26 2.66
C SER A 130 7.60 23.94 2.40
N ALA A 131 8.80 23.99 1.81
CA ALA A 131 9.67 22.83 1.65
C ALA A 131 10.22 22.30 2.99
N LEU A 132 10.44 23.18 3.98
CA LEU A 132 10.99 22.82 5.30
C LEU A 132 9.92 22.15 6.16
N ARG A 133 10.07 20.84 6.39
CA ARG A 133 9.06 20.04 7.09
C ARG A 133 9.70 19.02 8.02
N ALA A 134 9.03 18.71 9.13
CA ALA A 134 9.53 17.78 10.13
C ALA A 134 9.53 16.32 9.62
N THR A 135 8.50 15.95 8.86
CA THR A 135 8.38 14.63 8.26
C THR A 135 8.19 14.72 6.75
N PRO A 136 8.69 13.74 5.99
CA PRO A 136 8.47 13.68 4.55
C PRO A 136 6.99 13.40 4.25
N ASP A 137 6.54 13.74 3.04
CA ASP A 137 5.14 13.57 2.59
C ASP A 137 4.58 12.16 2.84
N GLY A 138 5.42 11.14 2.65
CA GLY A 138 5.08 9.74 2.88
C GLY A 138 4.87 9.36 4.35
N ALA A 139 5.25 10.22 5.29
CA ALA A 139 5.09 10.03 6.74
C ALA A 139 4.55 11.31 7.40
N ASP A 140 3.73 12.08 6.67
CA ASP A 140 3.03 13.24 7.22
C ASP A 140 2.28 12.90 8.52
N GLY A 141 2.45 13.72 9.55
CA GLY A 141 1.86 13.54 10.87
C GLY A 141 2.45 12.38 11.70
N MET A 142 3.55 11.75 11.26
CA MET A 142 4.20 10.68 12.01
C MET A 142 5.06 11.22 13.17
N GLY A 143 4.99 10.56 14.32
CA GLY A 143 5.84 10.75 15.48
C GLY A 143 5.97 9.45 16.27
N TRP A 144 6.32 9.55 17.55
CA TRP A 144 6.51 8.38 18.41
C TRP A 144 5.73 8.51 19.71
N LEU A 145 4.91 7.49 20.01
CA LEU A 145 4.41 7.26 21.37
C LEU A 145 5.53 6.69 22.25
N HIS A 146 6.37 5.83 21.68
CA HIS A 146 7.50 5.21 22.37
C HIS A 146 8.69 5.02 21.41
N SER A 147 9.88 5.46 21.83
CA SER A 147 11.10 5.43 21.01
C SER A 147 12.36 5.03 21.79
N ALA A 148 12.19 4.39 22.95
CA ALA A 148 13.32 3.96 23.76
C ALA A 148 14.23 2.96 23.00
N PRO A 149 15.56 3.00 23.23
CA PRO A 149 16.48 2.04 22.61
C PRO A 149 16.12 0.60 23.00
N ASN A 150 16.25 -0.34 22.05
CA ASN A 150 16.02 -1.78 22.25
C ASN A 150 14.62 -2.18 22.74
N GLU A 151 13.66 -1.25 22.71
CA GLU A 151 12.25 -1.51 23.00
C GLU A 151 11.42 -1.34 21.72
N PRO A 152 10.22 -1.96 21.64
CA PRO A 152 9.31 -1.78 20.51
C PRO A 152 9.06 -0.31 20.18
N GLY A 153 9.35 0.11 18.95
CA GLY A 153 9.01 1.44 18.49
C GLY A 153 7.50 1.52 18.23
N ILE A 154 6.80 2.39 18.96
CA ILE A 154 5.37 2.63 18.74
C ILE A 154 5.24 3.96 18.01
N ALA A 155 5.03 3.89 16.70
CA ALA A 155 4.83 5.07 15.88
C ALA A 155 3.40 5.61 16.08
N TRP A 156 3.30 6.93 16.21
CA TRP A 156 2.04 7.65 16.26
C TRP A 156 1.82 8.31 14.91
N HIS A 157 0.64 8.16 14.32
CA HIS A 157 0.26 8.81 13.08
C HIS A 157 -0.94 9.73 13.31
N ALA A 158 -0.79 11.01 12.95
CA ALA A 158 -1.86 11.99 12.89
C ALA A 158 -1.91 12.69 11.51
N PRO A 159 -2.09 11.94 10.41
CA PRO A 159 -2.19 12.51 9.06
C PRO A 159 -3.41 13.43 8.94
N VAL A 160 -3.26 14.49 8.14
CA VAL A 160 -4.33 15.47 7.93
C VAL A 160 -5.52 14.81 7.20
N GLY A 161 -6.70 14.85 7.81
CA GLY A 161 -7.94 14.37 7.20
C GLY A 161 -8.23 12.88 7.40
N GLU A 162 -7.40 12.18 8.15
CA GLU A 162 -7.55 10.75 8.47
C GLU A 162 -7.58 10.55 10.00
N PRO A 163 -8.17 9.45 10.51
CA PRO A 163 -8.16 9.17 11.94
C PRO A 163 -6.74 8.86 12.42
N ASN A 164 -6.41 9.30 13.63
CA ASN A 164 -5.11 8.98 14.23
C ASN A 164 -5.00 7.48 14.50
N TYR A 165 -3.80 6.92 14.33
CA TYR A 165 -3.53 5.51 14.62
C TYR A 165 -2.12 5.33 15.17
N LEU A 166 -1.92 4.20 15.86
CA LEU A 166 -0.60 3.73 16.26
C LEU A 166 -0.18 2.60 15.33
N SER A 167 1.10 2.48 15.02
CA SER A 167 1.62 1.35 14.23
C SER A 167 2.87 0.76 14.86
N VAL A 168 3.00 -0.57 14.77
CA VAL A 168 4.19 -1.31 15.19
C VAL A 168 4.61 -2.26 14.09
N THR A 169 5.91 -2.30 13.82
CA THR A 169 6.51 -3.08 12.72
C THR A 169 7.33 -4.23 13.27
N PHE A 170 7.16 -5.39 12.63
CA PHE A 170 7.86 -6.62 12.91
C PHE A 170 8.67 -7.03 11.68
N THR A 171 9.93 -7.40 11.86
CA THR A 171 10.68 -8.15 10.85
C THR A 171 10.32 -9.61 10.94
N VAL A 172 10.12 -10.23 9.78
CA VAL A 172 9.82 -11.66 9.67
C VAL A 172 10.73 -12.31 8.63
N THR A 173 11.08 -13.58 8.82
CA THR A 173 11.88 -14.31 7.82
C THR A 173 11.03 -14.82 6.65
N GLY A 174 9.71 -14.88 6.82
CA GLY A 174 8.79 -15.46 5.83
C GLY A 174 8.39 -16.89 6.19
N GLN A 175 7.30 -17.36 5.59
CA GLN A 175 6.71 -18.67 5.90
C GLN A 175 7.38 -19.84 5.19
N MET A 176 8.13 -19.59 4.13
CA MET A 176 8.68 -20.61 3.24
C MET A 176 10.15 -20.30 2.95
N SER A 177 10.97 -21.34 2.92
CA SER A 177 12.37 -21.28 2.50
C SER A 177 12.64 -22.39 1.50
N GLY A 178 13.09 -22.03 0.30
CA GLY A 178 13.37 -23.01 -0.75
C GLY A 178 12.13 -23.72 -1.31
N VAL A 179 12.34 -24.95 -1.77
CA VAL A 179 11.29 -25.78 -2.40
C VAL A 179 10.51 -26.51 -1.31
N GLU A 180 9.25 -26.15 -1.15
CA GLU A 180 8.37 -26.72 -0.14
C GLU A 180 7.24 -27.56 -0.75
N SER A 181 6.70 -28.50 0.04
CA SER A 181 5.54 -29.28 -0.40
C SER A 181 4.27 -28.43 -0.40
N SER A 182 3.32 -28.73 -1.30
CA SER A 182 2.02 -28.04 -1.35
C SER A 182 1.23 -28.09 -0.04
N SER A 183 1.44 -29.15 0.77
CA SER A 183 0.83 -29.29 2.09
C SER A 183 1.37 -28.26 3.10
N VAL A 184 2.67 -27.96 3.04
CA VAL A 184 3.31 -26.93 3.88
C VAL A 184 2.82 -25.56 3.46
N MET A 185 2.79 -25.28 2.16
CA MET A 185 2.29 -24.02 1.61
C MET A 185 0.84 -23.75 2.01
N ARG A 186 -0.02 -24.77 1.96
CA ARG A 186 -1.43 -24.67 2.37
C ARG A 186 -1.55 -24.34 3.86
N ARG A 187 -0.84 -25.06 4.73
CA ARG A 187 -0.86 -24.80 6.18
C ARG A 187 -0.34 -23.40 6.52
N ALA A 188 0.69 -22.94 5.82
CA ALA A 188 1.20 -21.57 5.97
C ALA A 188 0.12 -20.54 5.62
N ALA A 189 -0.54 -20.71 4.48
CA ALA A 189 -1.62 -19.82 4.06
C ALA A 189 -2.83 -19.83 5.00
N GLU A 190 -3.22 -21.01 5.49
CA GLU A 190 -4.27 -21.16 6.51
C GLU A 190 -3.88 -20.48 7.82
N GLY A 191 -2.64 -20.65 8.28
CA GLY A 191 -2.12 -19.98 9.48
C GLY A 191 -2.16 -18.45 9.36
N TRP A 192 -1.75 -17.91 8.21
CA TRP A 192 -1.86 -16.48 7.94
C TRP A 192 -3.31 -15.99 7.91
N GLY A 193 -4.21 -16.74 7.25
CA GLY A 193 -5.64 -16.46 7.22
C GLY A 193 -6.27 -16.44 8.62
N MET A 194 -5.87 -17.38 9.49
CA MET A 194 -6.32 -17.44 10.89
C MET A 194 -5.80 -16.27 11.72
N PHE A 195 -4.55 -15.85 11.50
CA PHE A 195 -4.00 -14.65 12.12
C PHE A 195 -4.84 -13.42 11.75
N LEU A 196 -5.07 -13.16 10.46
CA LEU A 196 -5.90 -12.04 10.02
C LEU A 196 -7.33 -12.13 10.58
N ALA A 197 -7.94 -13.32 10.56
CA ALA A 197 -9.28 -13.55 11.09
C ALA A 197 -9.38 -13.21 12.59
N SER A 198 -8.39 -13.61 13.40
CA SER A 198 -8.36 -13.31 14.83
C SER A 198 -8.27 -11.80 15.12
N ARG A 199 -7.66 -11.04 14.20
CA ARG A 199 -7.54 -9.57 14.28
C ARG A 199 -8.75 -8.83 13.71
N ALA A 200 -9.58 -9.51 12.92
CA ALA A 200 -10.85 -8.98 12.41
C ALA A 200 -12.03 -9.20 13.38
N ALA A 201 -11.80 -9.83 14.54
CA ALA A 201 -12.82 -10.02 15.55
C ALA A 201 -13.32 -8.67 16.07
N PRO A 202 -14.63 -8.49 16.38
CA PRO A 202 -15.16 -7.22 16.87
C PRO A 202 -14.51 -6.68 18.15
N THR A 203 -13.92 -7.56 18.96
CA THR A 203 -13.18 -7.21 20.18
C THR A 203 -11.73 -6.82 19.93
N SER A 204 -11.22 -6.98 18.71
CA SER A 204 -9.86 -6.61 18.37
C SER A 204 -9.77 -5.10 18.14
N LEU A 205 -8.67 -4.50 18.61
CA LEU A 205 -8.37 -3.09 18.40
C LEU A 205 -7.56 -2.84 17.11
N VAL A 206 -7.19 -3.91 16.39
CA VAL A 206 -6.42 -3.82 15.14
C VAL A 206 -7.36 -3.43 14.00
N GLY A 207 -6.96 -2.42 13.22
CA GLY A 207 -7.69 -2.00 12.01
C GLY A 207 -7.09 -2.54 10.73
N ASP A 208 -5.76 -2.48 10.62
CA ASP A 208 -5.06 -2.73 9.36
C ASP A 208 -3.78 -3.55 9.59
N VAL A 209 -3.45 -4.40 8.61
CA VAL A 209 -2.21 -5.15 8.55
C VAL A 209 -1.54 -4.88 7.21
N GLN A 210 -0.32 -4.35 7.24
CA GLN A 210 0.53 -4.17 6.07
C GLN A 210 1.55 -5.30 6.01
N MET A 211 1.59 -6.02 4.90
CA MET A 211 2.69 -6.92 4.54
C MET A 211 3.60 -6.18 3.57
N LEU A 212 4.88 -6.07 3.89
CA LEU A 212 5.87 -5.44 3.05
C LEU A 212 6.99 -6.43 2.74
N THR A 213 7.35 -6.54 1.47
CA THR A 213 8.57 -7.21 1.04
C THR A 213 9.44 -6.25 0.27
N ARG A 214 10.66 -6.04 0.75
CA ARG A 214 11.72 -5.30 0.05
C ARG A 214 12.60 -6.30 -0.68
N VAL A 215 12.81 -6.12 -1.97
CA VAL A 215 13.69 -6.92 -2.79
C VAL A 215 14.90 -6.09 -3.20
N LEU A 216 16.09 -6.61 -2.90
CA LEU A 216 17.38 -5.94 -3.05
C LEU A 216 18.35 -6.83 -3.82
N PRO A 217 19.34 -6.26 -4.53
CA PRO A 217 20.52 -7.00 -4.95
C PRO A 217 21.16 -7.72 -3.76
N ALA A 218 21.71 -8.91 -4.00
CA ALA A 218 22.44 -9.64 -2.98
C ALA A 218 23.67 -8.86 -2.53
N ASP A 219 23.80 -8.66 -1.21
CA ASP A 219 25.03 -8.14 -0.61
C ASP A 219 25.99 -9.32 -0.36
N SER A 220 27.04 -9.43 -1.18
CA SER A 220 28.07 -10.45 -1.06
C SER A 220 29.11 -10.12 0.01
N THR A 221 29.15 -8.89 0.55
CA THR A 221 30.20 -8.41 1.45
C THR A 221 30.41 -9.32 2.68
N PRO A 222 29.37 -9.76 3.41
CA PRO A 222 29.57 -10.64 4.57
C PRO A 222 30.16 -12.00 4.18
N HIS A 223 29.76 -12.52 3.03
CA HIS A 223 30.27 -13.79 2.52
C HIS A 223 31.70 -13.65 2.04
N GLU A 224 32.04 -12.56 1.34
CA GLU A 224 33.41 -12.25 0.94
C GLU A 224 34.35 -12.10 2.14
N ALA A 225 33.89 -11.42 3.20
CA ALA A 225 34.64 -11.30 4.45
C ALA A 225 34.86 -12.66 5.11
N TRP A 226 33.82 -13.50 5.18
CA TRP A 226 33.96 -14.87 5.69
C TRP A 226 34.93 -15.70 4.86
N VAL A 227 34.89 -15.59 3.53
CA VAL A 227 35.82 -16.28 2.63
C VAL A 227 37.24 -15.80 2.86
N ALA A 228 37.48 -14.50 3.00
CA ALA A 228 38.80 -13.95 3.28
C ALA A 228 39.39 -14.51 4.59
N ASP A 229 38.56 -14.65 5.63
CA ASP A 229 38.97 -15.18 6.93
C ASP A 229 39.13 -16.71 6.94
N ALA A 230 38.28 -17.44 6.20
CA ALA A 230 38.24 -18.90 6.18
C ALA A 230 39.16 -19.54 5.11
N GLN A 231 39.76 -18.73 4.23
CA GLN A 231 40.57 -19.23 3.12
C GLN A 231 41.92 -19.77 3.59
N ASP A 232 42.24 -21.01 3.19
CA ASP A 232 43.57 -21.59 3.37
C ASP A 232 44.62 -20.76 2.60
N PRO A 233 45.68 -20.24 3.27
CA PRO A 233 46.75 -19.51 2.60
C PRO A 233 47.44 -20.30 1.49
N THR A 234 47.49 -21.63 1.61
CA THR A 234 48.16 -22.55 0.69
C THR A 234 47.29 -23.01 -0.48
N ALA A 235 46.01 -22.62 -0.51
CA ALA A 235 45.11 -23.01 -1.59
C ALA A 235 45.63 -22.51 -2.97
N PRO A 236 45.57 -23.35 -4.02
CA PRO A 236 46.00 -22.96 -5.37
C PRO A 236 45.31 -21.69 -5.86
N LEU A 237 46.05 -20.79 -6.50
CA LEU A 237 45.53 -19.51 -7.00
C LEU A 237 44.34 -19.70 -7.96
N GLU A 238 44.34 -20.78 -8.74
CA GLU A 238 43.25 -21.11 -9.65
C GLU A 238 41.94 -21.42 -8.91
N ALA A 239 42.00 -22.12 -7.78
CA ALA A 239 40.83 -22.39 -6.96
C ALA A 239 40.26 -21.10 -6.34
N LYS A 240 41.12 -20.18 -5.91
CA LYS A 240 40.72 -18.86 -5.39
C LYS A 240 40.00 -18.04 -6.47
N LYS A 241 40.58 -17.94 -7.66
CA LYS A 241 39.97 -17.26 -8.81
C LYS A 241 38.66 -17.90 -9.26
N SER A 242 38.60 -19.23 -9.28
CA SER A 242 37.39 -19.97 -9.63
C SER A 242 36.27 -19.66 -8.64
N TYR A 243 36.57 -19.59 -7.35
CA TYR A 243 35.58 -19.28 -6.32
C TYR A 243 35.13 -17.82 -6.38
N GLU A 244 36.05 -16.86 -6.56
CA GLU A 244 35.71 -15.45 -6.82
C GLU A 244 34.80 -15.29 -8.04
N GLN A 245 35.04 -16.07 -9.10
CA GLN A 245 34.17 -16.09 -10.28
C GLN A 245 32.77 -16.62 -9.95
N VAL A 246 32.65 -17.67 -9.12
CA VAL A 246 31.36 -18.15 -8.63
C VAL A 246 30.64 -17.09 -7.82
N LEU A 247 31.33 -16.37 -6.93
CA LEU A 247 30.73 -15.26 -6.17
C LEU A 247 30.19 -14.16 -7.09
N ARG A 248 30.95 -13.80 -8.13
CA ARG A 248 30.53 -12.81 -9.11
C ARG A 248 29.29 -13.24 -9.89
N ILE A 249 29.26 -14.49 -10.34
CA ILE A 249 28.12 -15.05 -11.09
C ILE A 249 26.90 -15.18 -10.18
N ALA A 250 27.08 -15.69 -8.97
CA ALA A 250 26.00 -15.87 -8.02
C ALA A 250 25.43 -14.54 -7.51
N GLY A 251 26.28 -13.51 -7.35
CA GLY A 251 25.86 -12.19 -6.88
C GLY A 251 25.22 -11.30 -7.94
N GLY A 252 25.61 -11.44 -9.22
CA GLY A 252 25.22 -10.52 -10.29
C GLY A 252 23.71 -10.38 -10.50
N ASP A 253 22.98 -11.48 -10.41
CA ASP A 253 21.52 -11.51 -10.64
C ASP A 253 20.72 -11.93 -9.41
N ALA A 254 21.38 -12.22 -8.29
CA ALA A 254 20.69 -12.65 -7.08
C ALA A 254 19.95 -11.50 -6.42
N MET A 255 18.67 -11.72 -6.15
CA MET A 255 17.81 -10.79 -5.43
C MET A 255 17.42 -11.39 -4.09
N VAL A 256 17.67 -10.65 -3.01
CA VAL A 256 17.36 -11.03 -1.63
C VAL A 256 16.09 -10.30 -1.17
N GLN A 257 15.27 -11.02 -0.40
CA GLN A 257 14.01 -10.52 0.11
C GLN A 257 14.12 -10.21 1.62
N ARG A 258 13.55 -9.08 2.03
CA ARG A 258 13.37 -8.69 3.44
C ARG A 258 11.89 -8.47 3.68
N HIS A 259 11.32 -9.17 4.65
CA HIS A 259 9.88 -9.11 4.93
C HIS A 259 9.60 -8.36 6.24
N PHE A 260 8.56 -7.54 6.19
CA PHE A 260 8.06 -6.78 7.32
C PHE A 260 6.55 -6.93 7.41
N VAL A 261 6.04 -7.00 8.63
CA VAL A 261 4.61 -6.91 8.92
C VAL A 261 4.40 -5.70 9.81
N THR A 262 3.56 -4.77 9.39
CA THR A 262 3.16 -3.62 10.22
C THR A 262 1.69 -3.78 10.59
N VAL A 263 1.39 -3.65 11.87
CA VAL A 263 0.02 -3.69 12.38
C VAL A 263 -0.36 -2.30 12.85
N SER A 264 -1.58 -1.86 12.53
CA SER A 264 -2.11 -0.54 12.86
C SER A 264 -3.32 -0.63 13.77
N TRP A 265 -3.31 0.20 14.82
CA TRP A 265 -4.38 0.35 15.81
C TRP A 265 -4.98 1.75 15.70
N PRO A 266 -6.17 1.91 15.12
CA PRO A 266 -6.85 3.20 15.10
C PRO A 266 -7.20 3.65 16.53
N ILE A 267 -6.96 4.93 16.83
CA ILE A 267 -7.27 5.53 18.14
C ILE A 267 -8.76 5.86 18.18
N THR A 268 -9.56 4.83 18.43
CA THR A 268 -11.02 4.90 18.57
C THR A 268 -11.42 5.13 20.04
N ALA A 269 -12.72 5.37 20.29
CA ALA A 269 -13.25 5.42 21.65
C ALA A 269 -12.98 4.10 22.42
N ALA A 270 -13.18 2.95 21.77
CA ALA A 270 -12.89 1.64 22.35
C ALA A 270 -11.40 1.47 22.72
N PHE A 271 -10.49 1.96 21.88
CA PHE A 271 -9.06 1.98 22.20
C PHE A 271 -8.78 2.84 23.44
N ILE A 272 -9.35 4.04 23.50
CA ILE A 272 -9.16 4.96 24.64
C ILE A 272 -9.71 4.34 25.92
N ASP A 273 -10.88 3.69 25.87
CA ASP A 273 -11.51 3.07 27.03
C ASP A 273 -10.74 1.84 27.52
N ALA A 274 -10.24 1.01 26.60
CA ALA A 274 -9.34 -0.08 26.95
C ALA A 274 -8.04 0.43 27.59
N ALA A 275 -7.47 1.52 27.07
CA ALA A 275 -6.21 2.07 27.55
C ALA A 275 -6.29 2.66 28.96
N LYS A 276 -7.46 3.18 29.37
CA LYS A 276 -7.68 3.70 30.74
C LYS A 276 -7.39 2.67 31.82
N LYS A 277 -7.56 1.37 31.54
CA LYS A 277 -7.31 0.27 32.49
C LYS A 277 -5.82 0.10 32.83
N TYR A 278 -4.93 0.63 32.00
CA TYR A 278 -3.47 0.48 32.13
C TYR A 278 -2.80 1.73 32.72
N GLY A 279 -3.52 2.85 32.87
CA GLY A 279 -2.99 4.07 33.45
C GLY A 279 -3.56 5.35 32.81
N PRO A 280 -3.17 6.53 33.32
CA PRO A 280 -3.64 7.80 32.80
C PRO A 280 -2.96 8.16 31.46
N GLY A 281 -3.72 8.78 30.56
CA GLY A 281 -3.20 9.39 29.34
C GLY A 281 -2.35 8.45 28.47
N ARG A 282 -1.19 8.95 28.03
CA ARG A 282 -0.27 8.21 27.14
C ARG A 282 0.41 7.02 27.82
N ASP A 283 0.45 6.98 29.14
CA ASP A 283 1.05 5.88 29.89
C ASP A 283 0.16 4.64 29.80
N GLY A 284 -1.15 4.83 29.93
CA GLY A 284 -2.14 3.79 29.67
C GLY A 284 -2.08 3.26 28.23
N TRP A 285 -1.83 4.14 27.26
CA TRP A 285 -1.67 3.72 25.86
C TRP A 285 -0.45 2.83 25.67
N ARG A 286 0.68 3.19 26.29
CA ARG A 286 1.90 2.36 26.25
C ARG A 286 1.69 1.00 26.92
N GLY A 287 1.00 0.97 28.05
CA GLY A 287 0.66 -0.27 28.76
C GLY A 287 -0.25 -1.20 27.94
N LEU A 288 -1.33 -0.68 27.35
CA LEU A 288 -2.20 -1.44 26.46
C LEU A 288 -1.42 -1.97 25.24
N MET A 289 -0.62 -1.11 24.61
CA MET A 289 0.16 -1.48 23.44
C MET A 289 1.18 -2.59 23.73
N GLN A 290 1.75 -2.65 24.93
CA GLN A 290 2.66 -3.75 25.31
C GLN A 290 1.94 -5.11 25.24
N GLN A 291 0.70 -5.19 25.73
CA GLN A 291 -0.13 -6.39 25.62
C GLN A 291 -0.51 -6.71 24.17
N GLU A 292 -0.92 -5.70 23.40
CA GLU A 292 -1.29 -5.86 21.98
C GLU A 292 -0.10 -6.33 21.12
N ILE A 293 1.09 -5.80 21.37
CA ILE A 293 2.34 -6.23 20.72
C ILE A 293 2.65 -7.68 21.07
N ALA A 294 2.61 -8.06 22.35
CA ALA A 294 2.88 -9.44 22.77
C ALA A 294 1.83 -10.44 22.23
N SER A 295 0.57 -10.03 22.13
CA SER A 295 -0.47 -10.79 21.45
C SER A 295 -0.18 -10.96 19.97
N THR A 296 0.26 -9.89 19.29
CA THR A 296 0.60 -9.90 17.86
C THR A 296 1.78 -10.80 17.56
N VAL A 297 2.86 -10.72 18.35
CA VAL A 297 4.03 -11.60 18.21
C VAL A 297 3.63 -13.07 18.29
N ARG A 298 2.83 -13.45 19.29
CA ARG A 298 2.31 -14.83 19.41
C ARG A 298 1.51 -15.24 18.17
N GLY A 299 0.60 -14.39 17.71
CA GLY A 299 -0.20 -14.66 16.52
C GLY A 299 0.64 -14.82 15.24
N LEU A 300 1.72 -14.05 15.08
CA LEU A 300 2.64 -14.19 13.96
C LEU A 300 3.44 -15.50 14.03
N ILE A 301 3.91 -15.87 15.23
CA ILE A 301 4.59 -17.15 15.45
C ILE A 301 3.64 -18.33 15.14
N ASP A 302 2.39 -18.25 15.59
CA ASP A 302 1.36 -19.26 15.33
C ASP A 302 1.02 -19.35 13.83
N ALA A 303 1.07 -18.23 13.11
CA ALA A 303 0.97 -18.16 11.65
C ALA A 303 2.22 -18.69 10.92
N ARG A 304 3.26 -19.10 11.64
CA ARG A 304 4.50 -19.68 11.11
C ARG A 304 5.23 -18.78 10.12
N VAL A 305 5.25 -17.47 10.34
CA VAL A 305 6.01 -16.51 9.50
C VAL A 305 7.52 -16.50 9.80
N GLY A 306 8.00 -17.55 10.48
CA GLY A 306 9.39 -17.77 10.84
C GLY A 306 9.81 -16.98 12.08
N GLN A 307 11.02 -16.41 12.07
CA GLN A 307 11.49 -15.60 13.20
C GLN A 307 10.78 -14.25 13.18
N VAL A 308 10.22 -13.85 14.32
CA VAL A 308 9.49 -12.59 14.49
C VAL A 308 10.25 -11.72 15.46
N GLU A 309 10.64 -10.53 15.03
CA GLU A 309 11.29 -9.54 15.88
C GLU A 309 10.62 -8.18 15.73
N THR A 310 10.31 -7.54 16.85
CA THR A 310 9.70 -6.21 16.86
C THR A 310 10.77 -5.13 16.66
N LEU A 311 10.57 -4.23 15.71
CA LEU A 311 11.53 -3.16 15.44
C LEU A 311 11.44 -2.05 16.49
N SER A 312 12.61 -1.60 16.95
CA SER A 312 12.73 -0.36 17.71
C SER A 312 12.60 0.86 16.79
N ALA A 313 12.36 2.03 17.38
CA ALA A 313 12.19 3.26 16.60
C ALA A 313 13.39 3.59 15.70
N ARG A 314 14.61 3.32 16.18
CA ARG A 314 15.84 3.50 15.38
C ARG A 314 15.96 2.50 14.25
N ARG A 315 15.57 1.24 14.46
CA ARG A 315 15.60 0.22 13.40
C ARG A 315 14.54 0.49 12.33
N LEU A 316 13.33 0.88 12.74
CA LEU A 316 12.31 1.32 11.79
C LEU A 316 12.80 2.54 10.99
N GLY A 317 13.42 3.52 11.65
CA GLY A 317 14.02 4.67 10.98
C GLY A 317 15.14 4.28 10.00
N ALA A 318 15.98 3.30 10.34
CA ALA A 318 17.00 2.77 9.44
C ALA A 318 16.38 2.18 8.17
N VAL A 319 15.31 1.38 8.31
CA VAL A 319 14.57 0.81 7.18
C VAL A 319 13.95 1.91 6.32
N MET A 320 13.32 2.93 6.93
CA MET A 320 12.73 4.06 6.20
C MET A 320 13.78 4.87 5.43
N LEU A 321 14.94 5.12 6.03
CA LEU A 321 16.06 5.81 5.37
C LEU A 321 16.63 4.97 4.23
N HIS A 322 16.74 3.65 4.38
CA HIS A 322 17.14 2.74 3.31
C HIS A 322 16.12 2.72 2.15
N GLN A 323 14.82 2.81 2.44
CA GLN A 323 13.82 2.90 1.38
C GLN A 323 13.92 4.19 0.56
N GLN A 324 14.41 5.27 1.17
CA GLN A 324 14.69 6.55 0.51
C GLN A 324 16.06 6.56 -0.18
N ASN A 325 17.07 5.91 0.40
CA ASN A 325 18.41 5.79 -0.17
C ASN A 325 18.88 4.33 -0.08
N PRO A 326 18.63 3.52 -1.12
CA PRO A 326 19.05 2.12 -1.17
C PRO A 326 20.56 1.88 -1.02
N SER A 327 21.43 2.88 -1.22
CA SER A 327 22.87 2.76 -0.96
C SER A 327 23.20 2.63 0.53
N ARG A 328 22.29 3.04 1.42
CA ARG A 328 22.44 2.84 2.87
C ARG A 328 22.08 1.39 3.22
N PRO A 329 22.89 0.61 3.95
CA PRO A 329 22.48 -0.72 4.41
C PRO A 329 21.20 -0.68 5.25
N ILE A 330 20.28 -1.61 4.99
CA ILE A 330 18.93 -1.62 5.57
C ILE A 330 18.92 -1.71 7.11
N ASP A 331 19.89 -2.41 7.68
CA ASP A 331 20.01 -2.64 9.12
C ASP A 331 20.94 -1.61 9.82
N GLN A 332 21.44 -0.60 9.09
CA GLN A 332 22.34 0.40 9.65
C GLN A 332 21.59 1.39 10.56
N VAL A 333 21.66 1.15 11.87
CA VAL A 333 21.09 2.03 12.91
C VAL A 333 22.02 3.17 13.33
N ALA A 334 23.31 3.10 13.01
CA ALA A 334 24.28 4.13 13.34
C ALA A 334 23.90 5.47 12.69
N GLY A 335 23.87 6.54 13.50
CA GLY A 335 23.50 7.89 13.05
C GLY A 335 22.00 8.10 12.80
N VAL A 336 21.14 7.11 13.08
CA VAL A 336 19.68 7.28 12.90
C VAL A 336 19.09 8.03 14.09
N ASN A 337 18.47 9.17 13.81
CA ASN A 337 17.62 9.90 14.75
C ASN A 337 16.14 9.58 14.47
N PRO A 338 15.41 8.89 15.36
CA PRO A 338 14.00 8.60 15.16
C PRO A 338 13.11 9.84 14.99
N ALA A 339 13.54 11.00 15.48
CA ALA A 339 12.80 12.26 15.29
C ALA A 339 13.02 12.90 13.91
N ALA A 340 13.97 12.41 13.11
CA ALA A 340 14.32 12.94 11.79
C ALA A 340 14.42 11.79 10.77
N LEU A 341 13.29 11.42 10.16
CA LEU A 341 13.13 10.21 9.34
C LEU A 341 13.13 10.47 7.82
N GLY A 342 13.34 11.71 7.40
CA GLY A 342 13.33 12.10 5.98
C GLY A 342 14.69 12.55 5.47
N LEU A 343 15.03 12.17 4.24
CA LEU A 343 16.15 12.73 3.47
C LEU A 343 15.65 13.86 2.56
N PRO A 344 16.47 14.87 2.24
CA PRO A 344 16.12 15.89 1.26
C PRO A 344 15.65 15.27 -0.05
N SER A 345 14.54 15.76 -0.59
CA SER A 345 13.97 15.20 -1.80
C SER A 345 13.16 16.22 -2.61
N HIS A 346 12.94 15.90 -3.87
CA HIS A 346 12.07 16.66 -4.74
C HIS A 346 11.27 15.72 -5.65
N ASP A 347 10.05 16.12 -5.98
CA ASP A 347 9.22 15.39 -6.93
C ASP A 347 9.45 15.91 -8.35
N GLU A 348 9.46 14.99 -9.30
CA GLU A 348 9.19 15.25 -10.70
C GLU A 348 7.81 14.69 -11.07
N PHE A 349 7.27 15.13 -12.21
CA PHE A 349 6.07 14.48 -12.73
C PHE A 349 6.37 13.00 -13.03
N SER A 350 5.77 12.10 -12.26
CA SER A 350 5.99 10.64 -12.30
C SER A 350 7.25 10.11 -11.61
N ALA A 351 7.98 10.91 -10.83
CA ALA A 351 9.08 10.39 -10.00
C ALA A 351 9.22 11.16 -8.68
N HIS A 352 9.77 10.50 -7.67
CA HIS A 352 10.24 11.11 -6.42
C HIS A 352 11.74 10.91 -6.35
N VAL A 353 12.50 11.99 -6.27
CA VAL A 353 13.96 11.97 -6.34
C VAL A 353 14.52 12.33 -4.96
N VAL A 354 15.32 11.43 -4.40
CA VAL A 354 15.92 11.61 -3.08
C VAL A 354 17.41 11.88 -3.24
N ASP A 355 17.85 12.95 -2.60
CA ASP A 355 19.26 13.33 -2.50
C ASP A 355 19.83 12.78 -1.19
N GLY A 356 20.95 12.06 -1.30
CA GLY A 356 21.57 11.41 -0.14
C GLY A 356 23.08 11.32 -0.24
N ILE A 357 23.67 10.71 0.77
CA ILE A 357 25.09 10.34 0.81
C ILE A 357 25.15 8.83 0.99
N ASP A 358 25.96 8.16 0.19
CA ASP A 358 26.30 6.77 0.41
C ASP A 358 27.22 6.67 1.64
N PRO A 359 26.79 5.99 2.72
CA PRO A 359 27.57 5.91 3.95
C PRO A 359 28.88 5.12 3.79
N SER A 360 28.99 4.26 2.77
CA SER A 360 30.19 3.45 2.51
C SER A 360 31.26 4.23 1.76
N THR A 361 30.87 5.08 0.81
CA THR A 361 31.81 5.84 -0.04
C THR A 361 31.92 7.31 0.33
N GLY A 362 30.98 7.86 1.10
CA GLY A 362 30.87 9.29 1.42
C GLY A 362 30.47 10.17 0.23
N LYS A 363 30.15 9.58 -0.92
CA LYS A 363 29.81 10.32 -2.13
C LYS A 363 28.32 10.69 -2.16
N PRO A 364 27.96 11.83 -2.77
CA PRO A 364 26.56 12.15 -3.02
C PRO A 364 25.96 11.11 -3.98
N VAL A 365 24.73 10.70 -3.68
CA VAL A 365 23.94 9.78 -4.49
C VAL A 365 22.55 10.34 -4.69
N GLU A 366 21.97 10.06 -5.85
CA GLU A 366 20.61 10.43 -6.21
C GLU A 366 19.83 9.15 -6.53
N TRP A 367 18.65 9.00 -5.91
CA TRP A 367 17.78 7.86 -6.14
C TRP A 367 16.41 8.31 -6.64
N TRP A 368 16.01 7.70 -7.76
CA TRP A 368 14.76 7.94 -8.45
C TRP A 368 13.77 6.85 -8.08
N HIS A 369 12.65 7.25 -7.49
CA HIS A 369 11.59 6.34 -7.06
C HIS A 369 10.32 6.55 -7.86
N ARG A 370 9.59 5.47 -8.11
CA ARG A 370 8.25 5.53 -8.69
C ARG A 370 7.34 4.52 -8.06
N THR A 371 6.16 4.97 -7.65
CA THR A 371 5.18 4.17 -6.94
C THR A 371 3.89 4.01 -7.74
N ALA A 372 3.40 2.78 -7.80
CA ALA A 372 2.11 2.42 -8.40
C ALA A 372 1.20 1.72 -7.39
N ALA A 373 -0.11 1.91 -7.54
CA ALA A 373 -1.12 1.17 -6.80
C ALA A 373 -1.63 -0.03 -7.63
N ILE A 374 -1.77 -1.17 -6.97
CA ILE A 374 -2.42 -2.39 -7.44
C ILE A 374 -3.79 -2.43 -6.76
N ARG A 375 -4.84 -2.18 -7.54
CA ARG A 375 -6.22 -2.18 -7.06
C ARG A 375 -6.95 -3.41 -7.56
N ALA A 376 -7.87 -3.94 -6.75
CA ALA A 376 -8.70 -5.07 -7.12
C ALA A 376 -9.50 -4.83 -8.43
N GLU A 377 -9.83 -3.57 -8.76
CA GLU A 377 -10.51 -3.22 -10.01
C GLU A 377 -9.64 -3.33 -11.28
N ASN A 378 -8.32 -3.40 -11.13
CA ASN A 378 -7.37 -3.59 -12.25
C ASN A 378 -6.84 -5.04 -12.29
N LEU A 379 -7.43 -5.96 -11.52
CA LEU A 379 -7.12 -7.38 -11.58
C LEU A 379 -8.12 -8.10 -12.49
N ALA A 380 -7.59 -8.91 -13.39
CA ALA A 380 -8.38 -9.89 -14.10
C ALA A 380 -8.99 -10.89 -13.09
N VAL A 381 -10.28 -11.18 -13.24
CA VAL A 381 -10.97 -12.17 -12.39
C VAL A 381 -10.36 -13.54 -12.67
N GLY A 382 -9.71 -14.14 -11.67
CA GLY A 382 -9.05 -15.42 -11.87
C GLY A 382 -8.68 -16.13 -10.58
N ALA A 383 -8.53 -17.45 -10.67
CA ALA A 383 -8.01 -18.27 -9.59
C ALA A 383 -6.50 -18.03 -9.43
N ARG A 384 -6.07 -17.71 -8.21
CA ARG A 384 -4.68 -17.45 -7.87
C ARG A 384 -4.26 -18.31 -6.69
N GLY A 385 -3.05 -18.86 -6.78
CA GLY A 385 -2.44 -19.64 -5.71
C GLY A 385 -1.64 -18.77 -4.74
N GLN A 386 -1.05 -19.41 -3.74
CA GLN A 386 -0.27 -18.72 -2.70
C GLN A 386 1.04 -18.10 -3.22
N LEU A 387 1.54 -18.60 -4.35
CA LEU A 387 2.73 -18.09 -5.03
C LEU A 387 2.40 -17.06 -6.10
N TRP A 388 1.21 -16.45 -6.07
CA TRP A 388 0.78 -15.50 -7.09
C TRP A 388 1.83 -14.42 -7.34
N LEU A 389 2.42 -13.83 -6.29
CA LEU A 389 3.37 -12.73 -6.42
C LEU A 389 4.83 -13.16 -6.66
N LEU A 390 5.10 -14.46 -6.85
CA LEU A 390 6.47 -14.99 -6.90
C LEU A 390 7.30 -14.36 -8.03
N ASP A 391 6.69 -14.09 -9.18
CA ASP A 391 7.37 -13.47 -10.32
C ASP A 391 7.82 -12.03 -10.00
N LEU A 392 7.10 -11.31 -9.12
CA LEU A 392 7.57 -10.00 -8.63
C LEU A 392 8.63 -10.14 -7.56
N LEU A 393 8.83 -11.31 -6.96
CA LEU A 393 9.81 -11.51 -5.89
C LEU A 393 11.14 -12.09 -6.40
N ILE A 394 11.10 -12.94 -7.42
CA ILE A 394 12.25 -13.71 -7.92
C ILE A 394 12.52 -13.45 -9.42
N GLY A 395 11.59 -12.82 -10.14
CA GLY A 395 11.56 -12.78 -11.61
C GLY A 395 12.90 -12.53 -12.31
N ALA A 396 13.23 -13.42 -13.26
CA ALA A 396 14.48 -13.45 -14.00
C ALA A 396 14.80 -12.16 -14.77
N ASP A 397 13.77 -11.37 -15.14
CA ASP A 397 13.90 -10.13 -15.90
C ASP A 397 13.80 -8.87 -15.02
N ILE A 398 13.74 -9.02 -13.68
CA ILE A 398 13.59 -7.90 -12.73
C ILE A 398 14.81 -7.80 -11.81
N HIS A 399 15.77 -7.00 -12.23
CA HIS A 399 17.02 -6.75 -11.50
C HIS A 399 17.03 -5.44 -10.68
N PHE A 400 15.93 -4.69 -10.71
CA PHE A 400 15.85 -3.41 -9.99
C PHE A 400 15.33 -3.57 -8.56
N VAL A 401 15.76 -2.63 -7.72
CA VAL A 401 15.35 -2.50 -6.34
C VAL A 401 13.85 -2.19 -6.27
N ARG A 402 13.10 -2.93 -5.45
CA ARG A 402 11.64 -2.75 -5.36
C ARG A 402 11.07 -3.11 -4.00
N SER A 403 10.02 -2.39 -3.60
CA SER A 403 9.23 -2.63 -2.40
C SER A 403 7.81 -2.99 -2.82
N LEU A 404 7.30 -4.12 -2.35
CA LEU A 404 5.90 -4.53 -2.52
C LEU A 404 5.19 -4.49 -1.18
N ALA A 405 4.15 -3.66 -1.07
CA ALA A 405 3.35 -3.55 0.14
C ALA A 405 1.89 -3.91 -0.15
N PHE A 406 1.31 -4.82 0.60
CA PHE A 406 -0.12 -5.10 0.61
C PHE A 406 -0.70 -4.65 1.93
N HIS A 407 -1.61 -3.71 1.88
CA HIS A 407 -2.35 -3.23 3.03
C HIS A 407 -3.69 -3.95 3.05
N VAL A 408 -4.04 -4.54 4.18
CA VAL A 408 -5.29 -5.26 4.40
C VAL A 408 -6.05 -4.59 5.53
N HIS A 409 -7.17 -3.96 5.19
CA HIS A 409 -8.15 -3.49 6.15
C HIS A 409 -9.01 -4.66 6.62
N LEU A 410 -9.07 -4.88 7.93
CA LEU A 410 -9.82 -5.99 8.50
C LEU A 410 -11.28 -5.60 8.67
N VAL A 411 -12.20 -6.40 8.11
CA VAL A 411 -13.64 -6.15 8.21
C VAL A 411 -14.28 -7.20 9.12
N PRO A 412 -14.98 -6.80 10.18
CA PRO A 412 -15.66 -7.73 11.07
C PRO A 412 -16.63 -8.66 10.33
N ASN A 413 -16.76 -9.89 10.82
CA ASN A 413 -17.50 -10.96 10.12
C ASN A 413 -18.96 -10.58 9.82
N GLY A 414 -19.66 -9.94 10.77
CA GLY A 414 -21.05 -9.48 10.57
C GLY A 414 -21.18 -8.52 9.40
N GLU A 415 -20.33 -7.49 9.35
CA GLU A 415 -20.33 -6.49 8.27
C GLU A 415 -19.91 -7.12 6.92
N ALA A 416 -18.92 -8.02 6.95
CA ALA A 416 -18.44 -8.72 5.76
C ALA A 416 -19.54 -9.62 5.15
N ARG A 417 -20.27 -10.37 5.98
CA ARG A 417 -21.40 -11.23 5.57
C ARG A 417 -22.51 -10.42 4.91
N GLU A 418 -22.93 -9.32 5.54
CA GLU A 418 -23.97 -8.47 4.99
C GLU A 418 -23.56 -7.84 3.66
N SER A 419 -22.29 -7.47 3.50
CA SER A 419 -21.76 -7.00 2.23
C SER A 419 -21.77 -8.09 1.17
N ALA A 420 -21.25 -9.29 1.49
CA ALA A 420 -21.19 -10.42 0.56
C ALA A 420 -22.57 -10.86 0.08
N ARG A 421 -23.56 -10.92 0.98
CA ARG A 421 -24.95 -11.26 0.64
C ARG A 421 -25.57 -10.22 -0.29
N ARG A 422 -25.35 -8.93 -0.03
CA ARG A 422 -25.84 -7.84 -0.90
C ARG A 422 -25.21 -7.91 -2.29
N ASP A 423 -23.91 -8.19 -2.38
CA ASP A 423 -23.22 -8.38 -3.65
C ASP A 423 -23.81 -9.54 -4.44
N LEU A 424 -24.01 -10.70 -3.80
CA LEU A 424 -24.57 -11.89 -4.45
C LEU A 424 -26.01 -11.66 -4.94
N LEU A 425 -26.86 -11.04 -4.12
CA LEU A 425 -28.24 -10.72 -4.51
C LEU A 425 -28.27 -9.79 -5.72
N ARG A 426 -27.37 -8.80 -5.75
CA ARG A 426 -27.26 -7.84 -6.84
C ARG A 426 -26.76 -8.49 -8.13
N ASP A 427 -25.79 -9.39 -8.05
CA ASP A 427 -25.26 -10.09 -9.22
C ASP A 427 -26.29 -11.08 -9.79
N ARG A 428 -27.09 -11.73 -8.92
CA ARG A 428 -28.24 -12.52 -9.36
C ARG A 428 -29.30 -11.67 -10.04
N ALA A 429 -29.62 -10.49 -9.50
CA ALA A 429 -30.59 -9.57 -10.10
C ALA A 429 -30.14 -9.11 -11.49
N ALA A 430 -28.86 -8.75 -11.64
CA ALA A 430 -28.28 -8.37 -12.93
C ALA A 430 -28.30 -9.52 -13.95
N ALA A 431 -28.01 -10.75 -13.51
CA ALA A 431 -28.08 -11.94 -14.38
C ALA A 431 -29.51 -12.23 -14.84
N ILE A 432 -30.51 -12.06 -13.97
CA ILE A 432 -31.93 -12.20 -14.32
C ILE A 432 -32.34 -11.11 -15.31
N GLU A 433 -31.95 -9.85 -15.07
CA GLU A 433 -32.24 -8.72 -15.95
C GLU A 433 -31.64 -8.90 -17.36
N ASP A 434 -30.40 -9.40 -17.45
CA ASP A 434 -29.76 -9.71 -18.73
C ASP A 434 -30.48 -10.87 -19.46
N ALA A 435 -30.91 -11.90 -18.73
CA ALA A 435 -31.67 -13.02 -19.28
C ALA A 435 -33.06 -12.58 -19.80
N GLU A 436 -33.78 -11.74 -19.05
CA GLU A 436 -35.06 -11.16 -19.47
C GLU A 436 -34.91 -10.29 -20.74
N LYS A 437 -33.76 -9.62 -20.90
CA LYS A 437 -33.43 -8.84 -22.11
C LYS A 437 -32.94 -9.70 -23.29
N GLY A 438 -32.95 -11.03 -23.16
CA GLY A 438 -32.46 -11.96 -24.18
C GLY A 438 -30.97 -11.84 -24.47
N ARG A 439 -30.20 -11.25 -23.55
CA ARG A 439 -28.73 -11.14 -23.69
C ARG A 439 -28.10 -12.42 -23.18
N LEU A 440 -27.18 -12.98 -23.97
CA LEU A 440 -26.35 -14.09 -23.51
C LEU A 440 -25.49 -13.62 -22.33
N ALA A 441 -25.38 -14.47 -21.32
CA ALA A 441 -24.56 -14.18 -20.15
C ALA A 441 -23.10 -13.99 -20.58
N ASN A 442 -22.55 -12.79 -20.36
CA ASN A 442 -21.14 -12.53 -20.60
C ASN A 442 -20.28 -13.34 -19.60
N ASP A 443 -19.14 -13.86 -20.04
CA ASP A 443 -18.20 -14.62 -19.18
C ASP A 443 -17.82 -13.87 -17.90
N VAL A 444 -17.70 -12.54 -18.00
CA VAL A 444 -17.39 -11.65 -16.86
C VAL A 444 -18.52 -11.66 -15.82
N THR A 445 -19.78 -11.65 -16.24
CA THR A 445 -20.95 -11.69 -15.34
C THR A 445 -21.01 -13.04 -14.61
N GLY A 446 -20.77 -14.15 -15.33
CA GLY A 446 -20.71 -15.48 -14.75
C GLY A 446 -19.57 -15.65 -13.74
N ALA A 447 -18.37 -15.16 -14.09
CA ALA A 447 -17.21 -15.20 -13.20
C ALA A 447 -17.43 -14.38 -11.92
N ASN A 448 -18.00 -13.17 -12.03
CA ASN A 448 -18.33 -12.32 -10.90
C ASN A 448 -19.35 -12.97 -9.95
N MET A 449 -20.41 -13.57 -10.50
CA MET A 449 -21.42 -14.27 -9.71
C MET A 449 -20.83 -15.48 -8.99
N SER A 450 -19.96 -16.26 -9.67
CA SER A 450 -19.25 -17.38 -9.05
C SER A 450 -18.34 -16.93 -7.90
N ALA A 451 -17.60 -15.84 -8.08
CA ALA A 451 -16.75 -15.26 -7.04
C ALA A 451 -17.58 -14.75 -5.84
N ALA A 452 -18.71 -14.08 -6.09
CA ALA A 452 -19.61 -13.63 -5.02
C ALA A 452 -20.21 -14.80 -4.23
N ALA A 453 -20.64 -15.87 -4.90
CA ALA A 453 -21.16 -17.07 -4.25
C ALA A 453 -20.11 -17.77 -3.39
N ARG A 454 -18.85 -17.83 -3.85
CA ARG A 454 -17.74 -18.38 -3.05
C ARG A 454 -17.43 -17.52 -1.82
N ARG A 455 -17.43 -16.19 -1.96
CA ARG A 455 -17.26 -15.28 -0.81
C ARG A 455 -18.35 -15.45 0.24
N ASP A 456 -19.61 -15.59 -0.17
CA ASP A 456 -20.73 -15.86 0.75
C ASP A 456 -20.58 -17.22 1.45
N ALA A 457 -20.13 -18.25 0.73
CA ALA A 457 -19.85 -19.58 1.31
C ALA A 457 -18.65 -19.55 2.29
N ASP A 458 -17.55 -18.87 1.93
CA ASP A 458 -16.38 -18.70 2.80
C ASP A 458 -16.78 -17.93 4.08
N LEU A 459 -17.70 -16.98 3.98
CA LEU A 459 -18.23 -16.21 5.12
C LEU A 459 -19.45 -16.86 5.78
N ALA A 460 -19.81 -18.10 5.47
CA ALA A 460 -21.00 -18.75 6.04
C ALA A 460 -20.96 -18.81 7.58
N HIS A 461 -22.13 -19.00 8.21
CA HIS A 461 -22.21 -19.16 9.67
C HIS A 461 -21.37 -20.37 10.13
N GLY A 462 -20.59 -20.20 11.20
CA GLY A 462 -19.66 -21.24 11.69
C GLY A 462 -18.31 -21.31 10.95
N SER A 463 -18.12 -20.55 9.86
CA SER A 463 -16.80 -20.44 9.22
C SER A 463 -15.83 -19.61 10.06
N PRO A 464 -14.54 -19.98 10.12
CA PRO A 464 -13.50 -19.19 10.80
C PRO A 464 -13.07 -17.94 10.00
N HIS A 465 -13.51 -17.78 8.75
CA HIS A 465 -13.07 -16.69 7.88
C HIS A 465 -13.77 -15.36 8.20
N HIS A 466 -13.04 -14.27 7.93
CA HIS A 466 -13.49 -12.89 8.10
C HIS A 466 -13.25 -12.11 6.80
N GLY A 467 -13.86 -10.93 6.67
CA GLY A 467 -13.69 -10.08 5.50
C GLY A 467 -12.40 -9.26 5.56
N GLY A 468 -11.89 -8.88 4.40
CA GLY A 468 -10.80 -7.92 4.28
C GLY A 468 -10.91 -7.12 3.00
N THR A 469 -10.57 -5.83 3.06
CA THR A 469 -10.37 -5.00 1.86
C THR A 469 -8.88 -4.77 1.71
N TRP A 470 -8.34 -4.83 0.49
CA TRP A 470 -6.90 -4.69 0.31
C TRP A 470 -6.54 -3.73 -0.83
N VAL A 471 -5.34 -3.17 -0.73
CA VAL A 471 -4.67 -2.44 -1.81
C VAL A 471 -3.20 -2.81 -1.80
N GLY A 472 -2.66 -3.09 -2.98
CA GLY A 472 -1.23 -3.30 -3.15
C GLY A 472 -0.56 -2.00 -3.60
N TYR A 473 0.70 -1.82 -3.23
CA TYR A 473 1.58 -0.78 -3.74
C TYR A 473 2.92 -1.39 -4.11
N VAL A 474 3.51 -0.86 -5.17
CA VAL A 474 4.85 -1.23 -5.60
C VAL A 474 5.65 0.04 -5.85
N THR A 475 6.80 0.15 -5.19
CA THR A 475 7.77 1.23 -5.40
C THR A 475 9.03 0.63 -6.00
N ILE A 476 9.42 1.12 -7.17
CA ILE A 476 10.69 0.79 -7.82
C ILE A 476 11.70 1.91 -7.57
N SER A 477 12.97 1.58 -7.47
CA SER A 477 14.04 2.54 -7.15
C SER A 477 15.23 2.30 -8.06
N GLU A 478 15.72 3.36 -8.69
CA GLU A 478 16.83 3.34 -9.64
C GLU A 478 17.73 4.56 -9.47
N THR A 479 18.97 4.47 -9.95
CA THR A 479 19.95 5.57 -9.83
C THR A 479 19.81 6.64 -10.91
N SER A 480 18.96 6.42 -11.92
CA SER A 480 18.71 7.39 -12.98
C SER A 480 17.29 7.31 -13.52
N ARG A 481 16.84 8.43 -14.11
CA ARG A 481 15.54 8.52 -14.77
C ARG A 481 15.37 7.52 -15.92
N SER A 482 16.40 7.29 -16.73
CA SER A 482 16.31 6.36 -17.88
C SER A 482 16.13 4.93 -17.41
N GLU A 483 16.88 4.50 -16.40
CA GLU A 483 16.74 3.16 -15.84
C GLU A 483 15.39 3.01 -15.12
N LEU A 484 14.93 4.03 -14.39
CA LEU A 484 13.59 4.02 -13.78
C LEU A 484 12.46 3.80 -14.81
N MET A 485 12.59 4.40 -16.00
CA MET A 485 11.63 4.24 -17.09
C MET A 485 11.66 2.84 -17.70
N LYS A 486 12.83 2.21 -17.81
CA LYS A 486 12.96 0.81 -18.24
C LYS A 486 12.36 -0.13 -17.19
N ALA A 487 12.75 0.04 -15.92
CA ALA A 487 12.22 -0.70 -14.78
C ALA A 487 10.68 -0.61 -14.69
N SER A 488 10.12 0.58 -14.93
CA SER A 488 8.66 0.78 -14.99
C SER A 488 7.99 -0.11 -16.05
N ARG A 489 8.57 -0.21 -17.25
CA ARG A 489 8.01 -1.00 -18.35
C ARG A 489 8.13 -2.51 -18.06
N SER A 490 9.29 -2.96 -17.61
CA SER A 490 9.51 -4.36 -17.22
C SER A 490 8.56 -4.79 -16.10
N LEU A 491 8.28 -3.90 -15.14
CA LEU A 491 7.29 -4.15 -14.10
C LEU A 491 5.86 -4.27 -14.66
N GLU A 492 5.45 -3.35 -15.54
CA GLU A 492 4.13 -3.39 -16.19
C GLU A 492 3.95 -4.68 -17.00
N GLU A 493 4.97 -5.06 -17.77
CA GLU A 493 4.98 -6.28 -18.56
C GLU A 493 4.79 -7.51 -17.68
N THR A 494 5.63 -7.68 -16.65
CA THR A 494 5.53 -8.80 -15.69
C THR A 494 4.16 -8.86 -15.00
N CYS A 495 3.63 -7.70 -14.61
CA CYS A 495 2.30 -7.59 -14.01
C CYS A 495 1.19 -8.06 -14.95
N SER A 496 1.26 -7.67 -16.21
CA SER A 496 0.22 -7.99 -17.20
C SER A 496 0.27 -9.45 -17.67
N THR A 497 1.46 -10.00 -17.90
CA THR A 497 1.63 -11.34 -18.50
C THR A 497 1.58 -12.47 -17.47
N GLY A 498 2.26 -12.32 -16.32
CA GLY A 498 2.36 -13.37 -15.31
C GLY A 498 1.24 -13.32 -14.25
N LEU A 499 0.83 -12.11 -13.86
CA LEU A 499 0.04 -11.92 -12.64
C LEU A 499 -1.42 -11.59 -12.89
N GLY A 500 -1.80 -11.31 -14.14
CA GLY A 500 -3.10 -10.76 -14.54
C GLY A 500 -3.48 -9.48 -13.79
N ILE A 501 -2.48 -8.67 -13.48
CA ILE A 501 -2.66 -7.27 -13.12
C ILE A 501 -2.71 -6.52 -14.44
N GLU A 502 -3.92 -6.23 -14.92
CA GLU A 502 -4.14 -5.61 -16.24
C GLU A 502 -3.51 -4.22 -16.33
N ARG A 503 -3.45 -3.51 -15.19
CA ARG A 503 -2.91 -2.15 -15.13
C ARG A 503 -2.41 -1.76 -13.76
N LEU A 504 -1.22 -1.19 -13.73
CA LEU A 504 -0.69 -0.46 -12.58
C LEU A 504 -1.19 1.00 -12.59
N GLU A 505 -1.72 1.47 -11.46
CA GLU A 505 -2.10 2.86 -11.32
C GLU A 505 -0.93 3.68 -10.76
N TRP A 506 -0.13 4.25 -11.65
CA TRP A 506 0.94 5.16 -11.24
C TRP A 506 0.40 6.43 -10.57
N LEU A 507 0.99 6.78 -9.44
CA LEU A 507 0.61 7.92 -8.59
C LEU A 507 1.37 9.20 -8.97
N ASP A 508 1.41 9.51 -10.28
CA ASP A 508 2.35 10.45 -10.89
C ASP A 508 2.37 11.88 -10.29
N SER A 509 1.27 12.34 -9.70
CA SER A 509 1.18 13.69 -9.14
C SER A 509 1.56 13.79 -7.65
N TYR A 510 1.81 12.66 -6.96
CA TYR A 510 2.10 12.57 -5.53
C TYR A 510 3.12 11.46 -5.22
N GLN A 511 4.26 11.43 -5.92
CA GLN A 511 5.22 10.34 -5.78
C GLN A 511 5.94 10.34 -4.43
N SER A 512 6.25 11.50 -3.84
CA SER A 512 6.80 11.60 -2.47
C SER A 512 5.86 10.97 -1.43
N ALA A 513 4.59 11.36 -1.46
CA ALA A 513 3.56 10.81 -0.57
C ALA A 513 3.29 9.34 -0.83
N ALA A 514 3.26 8.94 -2.11
CA ALA A 514 3.04 7.57 -2.53
C ALA A 514 4.16 6.64 -2.06
N SER A 515 5.41 7.09 -2.06
CA SER A 515 6.54 6.29 -1.57
C SER A 515 6.34 5.85 -0.10
N GLY A 516 5.65 6.67 0.70
CA GLY A 516 5.25 6.31 2.06
C GLY A 516 4.37 5.06 2.18
N THR A 517 3.64 4.71 1.12
CA THR A 517 2.76 3.52 1.11
C THR A 517 3.53 2.20 1.05
N THR A 518 4.81 2.24 0.72
CA THR A 518 5.71 1.08 0.77
C THR A 518 6.70 1.14 1.91
N TRP A 519 6.64 2.17 2.75
CA TRP A 519 7.34 2.19 4.05
C TRP A 519 6.58 1.35 5.07
N PRO A 520 7.26 0.65 6.00
CA PRO A 520 6.61 -0.23 6.97
C PRO A 520 6.06 0.58 8.15
N ILE A 521 5.05 1.40 7.86
CA ILE A 521 4.41 2.32 8.81
C ILE A 521 2.88 2.25 8.77
N GLY A 522 2.30 1.34 7.99
CA GLY A 522 0.85 1.11 7.92
C GLY A 522 0.06 2.20 7.20
N ARG A 523 0.72 3.03 6.39
CA ARG A 523 0.08 4.13 5.63
C ARG A 523 -0.34 3.67 4.24
N GLY A 524 -1.57 3.96 3.81
CA GLY A 524 -1.99 3.71 2.42
C GLY A 524 -3.40 3.17 2.23
N LEU A 525 -4.10 2.83 3.31
CA LEU A 525 -5.54 2.58 3.30
C LEU A 525 -6.25 3.76 3.97
N GLY A 526 -7.04 4.51 3.20
CA GLY A 526 -8.06 5.35 3.82
C GLY A 526 -9.07 4.42 4.49
N SER A 527 -9.37 4.65 5.77
CA SER A 527 -10.40 3.86 6.46
C SER A 527 -11.68 3.88 5.62
N PRO A 528 -12.28 2.72 5.28
CA PRO A 528 -13.53 2.71 4.55
C PRO A 528 -14.54 3.53 5.33
N THR A 529 -15.13 4.54 4.70
CA THR A 529 -16.15 5.34 5.39
C THR A 529 -17.32 4.40 5.72
N PRO A 530 -17.61 4.13 7.00
CA PRO A 530 -18.66 3.18 7.34
C PRO A 530 -19.97 3.68 6.75
N SER A 531 -20.77 2.75 6.23
CA SER A 531 -22.09 3.08 5.71
C SER A 531 -22.94 3.73 6.81
N LEU A 532 -23.94 4.54 6.43
CA LEU A 532 -24.84 5.18 7.40
C LEU A 532 -25.48 4.15 8.36
N GLY A 533 -25.87 2.99 7.84
CA GLY A 533 -26.40 1.88 8.65
C GLY A 533 -25.38 1.32 9.63
N THR A 534 -24.12 1.15 9.21
CA THR A 534 -23.03 0.69 10.09
C THR A 534 -22.74 1.69 11.21
N ARG A 535 -22.79 3.00 10.93
CA ARG A 535 -22.62 4.04 11.95
C ARG A 535 -23.74 4.01 12.98
N LEU A 536 -24.99 3.85 12.53
CA LEU A 536 -26.16 3.69 13.40
C LEU A 536 -26.06 2.42 14.24
N ALA A 537 -25.70 1.29 13.64
CA ALA A 537 -25.53 0.02 14.37
C ALA A 537 -24.42 0.10 15.43
N ARG A 538 -23.27 0.71 15.12
CA ARG A 538 -22.19 0.93 16.09
C ARG A 538 -22.59 1.89 17.20
N ALA A 539 -23.38 2.93 16.90
CA ALA A 539 -23.92 3.84 17.91
C ALA A 539 -24.94 3.16 18.83
N LEU A 540 -25.74 2.22 18.29
CA LEU A 540 -26.76 1.47 19.03
C LEU A 540 -26.18 0.29 19.82
N ALA A 541 -25.04 -0.27 19.39
CA ALA A 541 -24.41 -1.41 20.06
C ALA A 541 -23.89 -1.09 21.48
N GLY A 542 -23.72 0.20 21.81
CA GLY A 542 -23.27 0.63 23.13
C GLY A 542 -21.86 0.14 23.50
N THR A 543 -21.35 0.59 24.65
CA THR A 543 -20.17 -0.01 25.30
C THR A 543 -20.58 -1.35 25.88
N SER A 544 -19.90 -2.44 25.55
CA SER A 544 -20.34 -3.77 25.96
C SER A 544 -20.23 -3.95 27.48
N GLU A 545 -21.09 -4.76 28.10
CA GLU A 545 -21.04 -5.08 29.55
C GLU A 545 -19.70 -5.70 29.98
N LYS A 546 -18.92 -6.25 29.04
CA LYS A 546 -17.54 -6.73 29.30
C LYS A 546 -16.53 -5.60 29.46
N GLU A 547 -16.82 -4.40 28.95
CA GLU A 547 -15.94 -3.25 29.07
C GLU A 547 -16.18 -2.48 30.39
N SER A 548 -17.36 -2.66 31.01
CA SER A 548 -17.72 -2.08 32.32
C SER A 548 -17.17 -2.84 33.54
N LEU A 549 -16.51 -3.97 33.34
CA LEU A 549 -15.67 -4.66 34.33
C LEU A 549 -14.20 -4.28 34.13
#